data_AF-A0A1B8U4E5-F1
#
_entry.id   AF-A0A1B8U4E5-F1
#
_cell.length_a   1.000
_cell.length_b   1.000
_cell.length_c   1.000
_cell.angle_alpha   90.00
_cell.angle_beta   90.00
_cell.angle_gamma   90.00
#
_symmetry.space_group_name_H-M   'P 1'
#
loop_
_entity.id
_entity.type
_entity.pdbx_description
1 polymer ?
#
loop_
_entity_poly.entity_id
_entity_poly.type
_entity_poly.pdbx_seq_one_letter_code
_entity_poly.pdbx_strand_id
1 'polypeptide(L)' 'MSVIYLLLALSILVAIVFFIAFIYSVKKGQYDDSYTPSVRMLFDDELVKEKQ' A
#
# COMPACT_ATOMS: atom_id res chain seq x y z
N MET A 1 -2.60 -33.15 25.72
CA MET A 1 -1.37 -32.40 25.41
C MET A 1 -1.06 -32.29 23.91
N SER A 2 -1.70 -33.05 23.02
CA SER A 2 -1.51 -32.92 21.56
C SER A 2 -2.26 -31.74 20.94
N VAL A 3 -3.45 -31.42 21.47
CA VAL A 3 -4.34 -30.34 20.96
C VAL A 3 -3.64 -28.98 20.94
N ILE A 4 -2.74 -28.72 21.89
CA ILE A 4 -1.99 -27.46 21.98
C ILE A 4 -1.12 -27.26 20.74
N TYR A 5 -0.47 -28.31 20.22
CA TYR A 5 0.35 -28.20 19.01
C TYR A 5 -0.49 -27.90 17.77
N LEU A 6 -1.70 -28.46 17.68
CA LEU A 6 -2.64 -28.17 16.59
C LEU A 6 -3.11 -26.71 16.63
N LEU A 7 -3.50 -26.22 17.81
CA LEU A 7 -3.93 -24.83 18.01
C LEU A 7 -2.79 -23.84 17.72
N LEU A 8 -1.56 -24.17 18.10
CA LEU A 8 -0.38 -23.36 17.85
C LEU A 8 -0.05 -23.28 16.36
N ALA A 9 -0.12 -24.40 15.63
CA ALA A 9 0.10 -24.41 14.19
C ALA A 9 -0.98 -23.60 13.46
N LEU A 10 -2.25 -23.75 13.87
CA LEU A 10 -3.37 -23.03 13.26
C LEU A 10 -3.29 -21.52 13.51
N SER A 11 -2.89 -21.08 14.71
CA SER A 11 -2.78 -19.65 15.03
C SER A 11 -1.68 -18.97 14.21
N ILE A 12 -0.52 -19.63 14.06
CA ILE A 12 0.59 -19.14 13.24
C ILE A 12 0.18 -19.07 11.77
N LEU A 13 -0.53 -20.08 11.26
CA LEU A 13 -1.01 -20.09 9.88
C LEU A 13 -1.94 -18.90 9.60
N VAL A 14 -2.92 -18.65 10.48
CA VAL A 14 -3.82 -17.51 10.35
C VAL A 14 -3.05 -16.18 10.41
N ALA A 15 -2.09 -16.05 11.34
CA ALA A 15 -1.26 -14.86 11.46
C ALA A 15 -0.45 -14.57 10.17
N ILE A 16 0.14 -15.60 9.55
CA ILE A 16 0.89 -15.45 8.29
C ILE A 16 -0.03 -15.02 7.15
N VAL A 17 -1.23 -15.59 7.05
CA VAL A 17 -2.21 -15.22 6.02
C VAL A 17 -2.58 -13.74 6.13
N PHE A 18 -2.91 -13.27 7.34
CA PHE A 18 -3.21 -11.86 7.59
C PHE A 18 -2.01 -10.95 7.32
N PHE A 19 -0.81 -11.39 7.67
CA PHE A 19 0.41 -10.63 7.41
C PHE A 19 0.68 -10.44 5.91
N ILE A 20 0.55 -11.50 5.11
CA ILE A 20 0.72 -11.40 3.64
C ILE A 20 -0.36 -10.50 3.03
N ALA A 21 -1.61 -10.64 3.47
CA ALA A 21 -2.71 -9.77 3.03
C ALA A 21 -2.46 -8.30 3.39
N PHE A 22 -1.94 -8.02 4.59
CA PHE A 22 -1.53 -6.69 5.01
C PHE A 22 -0.45 -6.10 4.11
N ILE A 23 0.62 -6.87 3.84
CA ILE A 23 1.69 -6.41 2.94
C ILE A 23 1.15 -6.15 1.54
N TYR A 24 0.31 -7.02 0.98
CA TYR A 24 -0.31 -6.80 -0.32
C TYR A 24 -1.17 -5.53 -0.34
N SER A 25 -1.95 -5.27 0.71
CA SER A 25 -2.76 -4.07 0.83
C SER A 25 -1.91 -2.79 0.88
N VAL A 26 -0.82 -2.79 1.63
CA VAL A 26 0.11 -1.65 1.74
C VAL A 26 0.87 -1.44 0.43
N LYS A 27 1.27 -2.52 -0.25
CA LYS A 27 1.98 -2.45 -1.53
C LYS A 27 1.10 -2.06 -2.71
N LYS A 28 -0.23 -2.20 -2.61
CA LYS A 28 -1.17 -1.88 -3.68
C LYS A 28 -1.35 -0.37 -3.85
N GLY A 29 -0.26 0.31 -4.21
CA GLY A 29 -0.26 1.58 -4.95
C GLY A 29 -0.98 2.77 -4.33
N GLN A 30 -1.50 2.70 -3.09
CA GLN A 30 -2.17 3.84 -2.46
C GLN A 30 -1.22 5.03 -2.23
N TYR A 31 0.08 4.81 -2.34
CA TYR A 31 1.11 5.85 -2.24
C TYR A 31 1.51 6.48 -3.58
N ASP A 32 0.93 6.05 -4.71
CA ASP A 32 1.24 6.60 -6.04
C ASP A 32 0.63 8.00 -6.23
N ASP A 33 -0.33 8.38 -5.38
CA ASP A 33 -0.92 9.72 -5.31
C ASP A 33 -0.18 10.64 -4.31
N SER A 34 1.14 10.48 -4.20
CA SER A 34 2.00 11.33 -3.35
C SER A 34 2.13 12.78 -3.86
N TYR A 35 1.64 13.07 -5.08
CA TYR A 35 1.56 14.41 -5.64
C TYR A 35 0.11 14.88 -5.64
N THR A 36 -0.22 15.75 -4.70
CA THR A 36 -1.54 16.35 -4.59
C THR A 36 -1.97 16.97 -5.94
N PRO A 37 -3.20 16.72 -6.41
CA PRO A 37 -3.69 17.27 -7.69
C PRO A 37 -3.63 18.80 -7.73
N SER A 38 -3.71 19.47 -6.57
CA SER A 38 -3.55 20.91 -6.41
C SER A 38 -2.15 21.43 -6.80
N VAL A 39 -1.10 20.62 -6.67
CA VAL A 39 0.27 20.98 -7.02
C VAL A 39 0.48 20.83 -8.54
N ARG A 40 -0.02 19.74 -9.13
CA ARG A 40 -0.01 19.55 -10.59
C ARG A 40 -0.72 20.71 -11.31
N MET A 41 -1.91 21.08 -10.84
CA MET A 41 -2.69 22.17 -11.43
C MET A 41 -2.03 23.56 -11.30
N LEU A 42 -1.15 23.78 -10.31
CA LEU A 42 -0.45 25.07 -10.13
C LEU A 42 0.80 25.21 -11.03
N PHE A 43 1.41 24.10 -11.42
CA PHE A 43 2.66 24.07 -12.20
C PHE A 43 2.45 23.72 -13.68
N ASP A 44 1.28 23.19 -14.06
CA ASP A 44 0.91 22.97 -15.46
C ASP A 44 0.69 24.30 -16.22
N ASP A 45 0.33 25.39 -15.53
CA ASP A 45 0.10 26.71 -16.15
C ASP A 45 1.38 27.53 -16.39
N GLU A 46 2.48 27.26 -15.66
CA GLU A 46 3.74 28.01 -15.80
C GLU A 46 4.64 27.49 -16.93
N LEU A 47 4.57 26.19 -17.27
CA LEU A 47 5.44 25.57 -18.29
C LEU A 47 4.94 25.74 -19.73
N VAL A 48 3.75 26.30 -19.95
CA VAL A 48 3.18 26.53 -21.30
C VAL A 48 3.71 27.82 -21.94
N LYS A 49 4.55 28.60 -21.25
CA LYS A 49 5.21 29.78 -21.83
C LYS A 49 6.68 29.51 -22.17
N GLU A 50 6.92 28.59 -23.09
CA GLU A 50 8.08 28.71 -23.96
C GLU A 50 7.65 28.72 -25.43
N LYS A 51 8.05 29.83 -26.08
CA LYS A 51 8.34 29.97 -27.51
C LYS A 51 7.18 30.42 -28.41
N GLN A 52 6.83 31.72 -28.32
CA GLN A 52 6.91 32.70 -29.42
C GLN A 52 7.18 34.10 -28.87
#